data_AF-A0A2D7UF97-F1
#
_entry.id   AF-A0A2D7UF97-F1
#
_cell.length_a   1.000
_cell.length_b   1.000
_cell.length_c   1.000
_cell.angle_alpha   90.00
_cell.angle_beta   90.00
_cell.angle_gamma   90.00
#
_symmetry.space_group_name_H-M   'P 1'
#
loop_
_entity.id
_entity.type
_entity.pdbx_description
1 polymer ?
#
loop_
_entity_poly.entity_id
_entity_poly.type
_entity_poly.pdbx_seq_one_letter_code
_entity_poly.pdbx_strand_id
1 'polypeptide(L)'
;MMKKNLNKISGVTLIELLVGIAVTALMMGAMFASYTAVNSSYKQVTDKARISSSSRDIVGMMMKDIRLAGFKYYYGQNTEDITFDDNLTHISGLEDGRGIIDTHDPLIVFRDTLGYFAADTIAAGTDPPIPQKNRPTDTCCDSIHIVYGDFDKNDPIQKYKRYKLSYFALPINNEDGDENNDFYGIYKTKESWIENSENPLGNWTSKCTECYTNQLVRSHLIDMEFLLFDENGHHLYKDGDYPLPNNDNSAALYKIKQVDMSLMFRSNKEFYKNKPKDKKFLKTLNADRYTGTGFDDKYLRDNVVVSIHTRNIGR
;
A
#
# COMPACT_ATOMS: atom_id res chain seq x y z
N MET A 1 22.07 75.22 -61.76
CA MET A 1 20.87 74.46 -61.35
C MET A 1 21.31 73.44 -60.30
N MET A 2 20.99 73.67 -59.02
CA MET A 2 21.48 72.87 -57.89
C MET A 2 20.58 71.64 -57.70
N LYS A 3 21.11 70.43 -57.92
CA LYS A 3 20.42 69.16 -57.65
C LYS A 3 20.39 68.95 -56.12
N LYS A 4 19.22 69.10 -55.50
CA LYS A 4 19.00 68.71 -54.10
C LYS A 4 18.76 67.20 -54.04
N ASN A 5 19.67 66.47 -53.41
CA ASN A 5 19.45 65.06 -53.04
C ASN A 5 18.53 65.00 -51.81
N LEU A 6 17.28 64.59 -51.99
CA LEU A 6 16.36 64.30 -50.90
C LEU A 6 16.64 62.86 -50.41
N ASN A 7 17.23 62.71 -49.23
CA ASN A 7 17.35 61.41 -48.59
C ASN A 7 15.96 60.92 -48.18
N LYS A 8 15.51 59.78 -48.75
CA LYS A 8 14.26 59.11 -48.35
C LYS A 8 14.46 58.49 -46.98
N ILE A 9 14.02 59.16 -45.93
CA ILE A 9 13.88 58.55 -44.60
C ILE A 9 12.54 57.80 -44.63
N SER A 10 12.60 56.47 -44.72
CA SER A 10 11.41 55.61 -44.66
C SER A 10 10.93 55.55 -43.21
N GLY A 11 10.18 56.55 -42.78
CA GLY A 11 9.53 56.57 -41.47
C GLY A 11 8.30 55.65 -41.46
N VAL A 12 8.12 54.88 -40.39
CA VAL A 12 6.92 54.10 -40.15
C VAL A 12 5.84 55.05 -39.64
N THR A 13 4.61 54.93 -40.13
CA THR A 13 3.50 55.76 -39.66
C THR A 13 3.07 55.33 -38.25
N LEU A 14 2.52 56.26 -37.46
CA LEU A 14 2.03 55.94 -36.11
C LEU A 14 1.01 54.79 -36.11
N ILE A 15 0.17 54.73 -37.15
CA ILE A 15 -0.86 53.70 -37.28
C ILE A 15 -0.28 52.33 -37.60
N GLU A 16 0.76 52.23 -38.44
CA GLU A 16 1.46 50.98 -38.72
C GLU A 16 2.14 50.44 -37.45
N LEU A 17 2.71 51.32 -36.62
CA LEU A 17 3.31 50.95 -35.34
C LEU A 17 2.26 50.47 -34.33
N LEU A 18 1.10 51.15 -34.26
CA LEU A 18 -0.02 50.73 -33.41
C LEU A 18 -0.59 49.37 -33.81
N VAL A 19 -0.77 49.13 -35.12
CA VAL A 19 -1.27 47.84 -35.61
C VAL A 19 -0.26 46.73 -35.34
N GLY A 20 1.05 46.98 -35.55
CA GLY A 20 2.11 46.03 -35.22
C GLY A 20 2.13 45.64 -33.74
N ILE A 21 2.03 46.62 -32.84
CA ILE A 21 1.96 46.36 -31.40
C ILE A 21 0.67 45.60 -31.04
N ALA A 22 -0.48 45.96 -31.63
CA ALA A 22 -1.74 45.28 -31.35
C ALA A 22 -1.70 43.80 -31.78
N VAL A 23 -1.18 43.49 -32.97
CA VAL A 23 -1.08 42.11 -33.48
C VAL A 23 -0.08 41.29 -32.67
N THR A 24 1.09 41.85 -32.34
CA THR A 24 2.09 41.15 -31.52
C THR A 24 1.58 40.88 -30.10
N ALA A 25 0.86 41.83 -29.49
CA ALA A 25 0.22 41.64 -28.19
C ALA A 25 -0.85 40.54 -28.23
N LEU A 26 -1.69 40.50 -29.28
CA LEU A 26 -2.67 39.43 -29.48
C LEU A 26 -2.00 38.07 -29.65
N MET A 27 -0.94 37.98 -30.46
CA MET A 27 -0.17 36.75 -30.65
C MET A 27 0.49 36.28 -29.35
N MET A 28 1.13 37.18 -28.61
CA MET A 28 1.77 36.85 -27.33
C MET A 28 0.74 36.42 -26.29
N GLY A 29 -0.43 37.07 -26.24
CA GLY A 29 -1.55 36.67 -25.40
C GLY A 29 -2.06 35.27 -25.74
N ALA A 30 -2.23 34.97 -27.03
CA ALA A 30 -2.62 33.64 -27.50
C ALA A 30 -1.58 32.57 -27.15
N MET A 31 -0.29 32.84 -27.39
CA MET A 31 0.80 31.91 -27.05
C MET A 31 0.87 31.62 -25.54
N PHE A 32 0.72 32.65 -24.70
CA PHE A 32 0.69 32.48 -23.26
C PHE A 32 -0.50 31.62 -22.80
N ALA A 33 -1.70 31.87 -23.34
CA ALA A 33 -2.88 31.06 -23.06
C ALA A 33 -2.70 29.60 -23.51
N SER A 34 -2.14 29.36 -24.70
CA SER A 34 -1.84 28.01 -25.18
C SER A 34 -0.79 27.30 -24.31
N TYR A 35 0.29 27.98 -23.93
CA TYR A 35 1.32 27.40 -23.09
C TYR A 35 0.79 27.00 -21.71
N THR A 36 0.01 27.87 -21.07
CA THR A 36 -0.59 27.59 -19.76
C THR A 36 -1.58 26.42 -19.82
N ALA A 37 -2.41 26.34 -20.87
CA ALA A 37 -3.30 25.22 -21.10
C ALA A 37 -2.52 23.90 -21.24
N VAL A 38 -1.54 23.85 -22.15
CA VAL A 38 -0.72 22.65 -22.42
C VAL A 38 0.06 22.22 -21.18
N ASN A 39 0.70 23.15 -20.47
CA ASN A 39 1.46 22.83 -19.27
C ASN A 39 0.56 22.26 -18.16
N SER A 40 -0.66 22.78 -18.00
CA SER A 40 -1.61 22.24 -17.03
C SER A 40 -2.06 20.82 -17.37
N SER A 41 -2.31 20.53 -18.66
CA SER A 41 -2.65 19.18 -19.13
C SER A 41 -1.48 18.21 -18.98
N TYR A 42 -0.26 18.65 -19.31
CA TYR A 42 0.95 17.84 -19.14
C TYR A 42 1.13 17.40 -17.69
N LYS A 43 1.03 18.36 -16.74
CA LYS A 43 1.13 18.06 -15.30
C LYS A 43 0.10 17.02 -14.85
N GLN A 44 -1.15 17.13 -15.29
CA GLN A 44 -2.19 16.15 -14.96
C GLN A 44 -1.85 14.75 -15.48
N VAL A 45 -1.38 14.63 -16.72
CA VAL A 45 -1.01 13.33 -17.28
C VAL A 45 0.19 12.75 -16.53
N THR A 46 1.21 13.56 -16.23
CA THR A 46 2.39 13.11 -15.50
C THR A 46 2.06 12.70 -14.07
N ASP A 47 1.21 13.44 -13.35
CA ASP A 47 0.84 13.12 -11.98
C ASP A 47 0.01 11.83 -11.91
N LYS A 48 -0.94 11.66 -12.84
CA LYS A 48 -1.69 10.40 -12.98
C LYS A 48 -0.77 9.21 -13.27
N ALA A 49 0.18 9.38 -14.19
CA ALA A 49 1.15 8.33 -14.52
C ALA A 49 2.07 8.00 -13.32
N ARG A 50 2.48 9.01 -12.54
CA ARG A 50 3.29 8.83 -11.33
C ARG A 50 2.56 8.05 -10.25
N ILE A 51 1.27 8.36 -10.02
CA ILE A 51 0.44 7.60 -9.08
C ILE A 51 0.34 6.15 -9.56
N SER A 52 -0.09 5.93 -10.81
CA SER A 52 -0.29 4.60 -11.37
C SER A 52 0.98 3.73 -11.36
N SER A 53 2.15 4.29 -11.71
CA SER A 53 3.42 3.57 -11.66
C SER A 53 3.79 3.18 -10.23
N SER A 54 3.76 4.13 -9.30
CA SER A 54 4.07 3.84 -7.90
C SER A 54 3.10 2.86 -7.22
N SER A 55 1.82 2.88 -7.60
CA SER A 55 0.83 1.92 -7.13
C SER A 55 1.14 0.51 -7.65
N ARG A 56 1.64 0.36 -8.88
CA ARG A 56 2.09 -0.94 -9.40
C ARG A 56 3.33 -1.46 -8.68
N ASP A 57 4.24 -0.59 -8.26
CA ASP A 57 5.44 -0.99 -7.53
C ASP A 57 5.11 -1.62 -6.16
N ILE A 58 4.25 -0.96 -5.38
CA ILE A 58 3.80 -1.49 -4.09
C ILE A 58 2.98 -2.77 -4.25
N VAL A 59 2.06 -2.80 -5.22
CA VAL A 59 1.27 -4.00 -5.51
C VAL A 59 2.19 -5.15 -5.93
N GLY A 60 3.20 -4.88 -6.76
CA GLY A 60 4.22 -5.84 -7.13
C GLY A 60 5.03 -6.37 -5.95
N MET A 61 5.31 -5.53 -4.95
CA MET A 61 5.97 -5.96 -3.71
C MET A 61 5.05 -6.85 -2.86
N MET A 62 3.83 -6.41 -2.58
CA MET A 62 2.84 -7.19 -1.80
C MET A 62 2.51 -8.52 -2.50
N MET A 63 2.39 -8.53 -3.82
CA MET A 63 2.20 -9.76 -4.60
C MET A 63 3.30 -10.79 -4.39
N LYS A 64 4.56 -10.35 -4.39
CA LYS A 64 5.70 -11.25 -4.16
C LYS A 64 5.64 -11.84 -2.75
N ASP A 65 5.35 -11.01 -1.76
CA ASP A 65 5.28 -11.45 -0.37
C ASP A 65 4.10 -12.40 -0.13
N ILE A 66 2.89 -12.06 -0.61
CA ILE A 66 1.71 -12.94 -0.51
C ILE A 66 1.96 -14.30 -1.18
N ARG A 67 2.71 -14.32 -2.28
CA ARG A 67 3.08 -15.58 -2.95
C ARG A 67 4.09 -16.42 -2.17
N LEU A 68 4.84 -15.83 -1.24
CA LEU A 68 5.73 -16.54 -0.31
C LEU A 68 4.98 -17.08 0.91
N ALA A 69 3.74 -16.64 1.18
CA ALA A 69 2.92 -17.14 2.28
C ALA A 69 2.92 -18.68 2.34
N GLY A 70 3.29 -19.22 3.50
CA GLY A 70 3.38 -20.66 3.76
C GLY A 70 4.57 -21.37 3.13
N PHE A 71 5.53 -20.65 2.53
CA PHE A 71 6.76 -21.26 2.01
C PHE A 71 7.53 -21.93 3.15
N LYS A 72 8.02 -23.15 2.91
CA LYS A 72 8.90 -23.90 3.81
C LYS A 72 10.11 -24.36 3.01
N TYR A 73 11.28 -24.25 3.62
CA TYR A 73 12.52 -24.74 3.02
C TYR A 73 12.74 -26.20 3.41
N TYR A 74 13.14 -27.01 2.43
CA TYR A 74 13.53 -28.40 2.63
C TYR A 74 14.98 -28.55 2.17
N TYR A 75 15.90 -28.78 3.11
CA TYR A 75 17.33 -28.91 2.78
C TYR A 75 17.63 -30.24 2.07
N GLY A 76 16.83 -31.27 2.35
CA GLY A 76 17.00 -32.59 1.76
C GLY A 76 17.93 -33.50 2.55
N GLN A 77 18.20 -34.69 2.00
CA GLN A 77 19.16 -35.61 2.59
C GLN A 77 20.57 -35.02 2.44
N ASN A 78 21.27 -34.93 3.56
CA ASN A 78 22.58 -34.33 3.63
C ASN A 78 23.46 -35.14 4.58
N THR A 79 24.78 -34.98 4.45
CA THR A 79 25.79 -35.60 5.33
C THR A 79 26.11 -34.74 6.55
N GLU A 80 25.40 -33.63 6.71
CA GLU A 80 25.55 -32.70 7.81
C GLU A 80 24.49 -33.03 8.86
N ASP A 81 24.68 -32.62 10.12
CA ASP A 81 23.67 -32.84 11.17
C ASP A 81 22.57 -31.77 11.07
N ILE A 82 21.93 -31.69 9.90
CA ILE A 82 20.87 -30.75 9.58
C ILE A 82 19.63 -31.56 9.21
N THR A 83 18.51 -31.27 9.87
CA THR A 83 17.23 -31.93 9.61
C THR A 83 16.80 -31.73 8.17
N PHE A 84 16.04 -32.69 7.63
CA PHE A 84 15.55 -32.65 6.25
C PHE A 84 14.64 -31.43 5.99
N ASP A 85 13.81 -31.11 6.98
CA ASP A 85 12.83 -30.03 7.01
C ASP A 85 13.04 -29.11 8.22
N ASP A 86 12.32 -27.99 8.18
CA ASP A 86 12.24 -27.00 9.25
C ASP A 86 11.87 -27.68 10.58
N ASN A 87 12.75 -27.56 11.58
CA ASN A 87 12.60 -28.12 12.92
C ASN A 87 12.04 -27.11 13.94
N LEU A 88 11.63 -25.92 13.51
CA LEU A 88 11.00 -24.90 14.37
C LEU A 88 9.56 -25.30 14.73
N THR A 89 9.18 -25.08 15.98
CA THR A 89 7.82 -25.39 16.46
C THR A 89 6.77 -24.58 15.69
N HIS A 90 5.66 -25.22 15.35
CA HIS A 90 4.52 -24.54 14.74
C HIS A 90 3.57 -24.06 15.84
N ILE A 91 3.26 -22.76 15.84
CA ILE A 91 2.38 -22.12 16.81
C ILE A 91 1.12 -21.69 16.07
N SER A 92 -0.03 -22.16 16.53
CA SER A 92 -1.34 -21.77 15.99
C SER A 92 -1.84 -20.45 16.56
N GLY A 93 -1.30 -20.00 17.70
CA GLY A 93 -1.73 -18.80 18.42
C GLY A 93 -2.87 -19.07 19.42
N LEU A 94 -3.15 -20.35 19.69
CA LEU A 94 -4.14 -20.79 20.68
C LEU A 94 -3.51 -21.48 21.90
N GLU A 95 -2.19 -21.66 21.89
CA GLU A 95 -1.45 -22.28 22.97
C GLU A 95 -1.46 -21.41 24.24
N ASP A 96 -1.28 -22.03 25.41
CA ASP A 96 -1.27 -21.32 26.69
C ASP A 96 -0.22 -20.20 26.72
N GLY A 97 -0.66 -18.96 26.94
CA GLY A 97 0.19 -17.77 26.97
C GLY A 97 0.56 -17.20 25.60
N ARG A 98 -0.05 -17.70 24.52
CA ARG A 98 0.09 -17.19 23.14
C ARG A 98 -1.21 -16.55 22.66
N GLY A 99 -1.11 -15.71 21.63
CA GLY A 99 -2.27 -15.13 20.96
C GLY A 99 -2.17 -15.19 19.44
N ILE A 100 -3.18 -14.66 18.76
CA ILE A 100 -3.24 -14.63 17.29
C ILE A 100 -2.00 -13.94 16.69
N ILE A 101 -1.41 -12.96 17.38
CA ILE A 101 -0.19 -12.28 16.93
C ILE A 101 1.03 -13.20 16.84
N ASP A 102 1.05 -14.31 17.57
CA ASP A 102 2.15 -15.27 17.61
C ASP A 102 2.02 -16.39 16.58
N THR A 103 0.86 -16.50 15.92
CA THR A 103 0.60 -17.58 14.97
C THR A 103 1.62 -17.64 13.82
N HIS A 104 1.91 -18.87 13.42
CA HIS A 104 2.72 -19.23 12.26
C HIS A 104 1.88 -19.52 11.03
N ASP A 105 0.56 -19.28 11.10
CA ASP A 105 -0.35 -19.46 9.99
C ASP A 105 0.08 -18.60 8.78
N PRO A 106 0.00 -19.17 7.57
CA PRO A 106 0.71 -18.63 6.42
C PRO A 106 0.20 -17.26 5.98
N LEU A 107 -1.11 -17.02 6.12
CA LEU A 107 -1.76 -15.78 5.69
C LEU A 107 -3.00 -15.51 6.54
N ILE A 108 -3.03 -14.35 7.17
CA ILE A 108 -4.18 -13.87 7.97
C ILE A 108 -4.52 -12.45 7.51
N VAL A 109 -5.82 -12.16 7.38
CA VAL A 109 -6.33 -10.81 7.08
C VAL A 109 -7.22 -10.38 8.24
N PHE A 110 -6.93 -9.21 8.81
CA PHE A 110 -7.83 -8.55 9.75
C PHE A 110 -8.57 -7.44 9.03
N ARG A 111 -9.90 -7.56 9.02
CA ARG A 111 -10.78 -6.55 8.43
C ARG A 111 -10.82 -5.31 9.30
N ASP A 112 -10.87 -4.12 8.67
CA ASP A 112 -11.08 -2.84 9.37
C ASP A 112 -10.13 -2.55 10.55
N THR A 113 -8.94 -3.16 10.54
CA THR A 113 -7.97 -3.09 11.63
C THR A 113 -6.78 -2.23 11.22
N LEU A 114 -6.59 -1.12 11.92
CA LEU A 114 -5.47 -0.20 11.71
C LEU A 114 -4.29 -0.52 12.63
N GLY A 115 -3.09 -0.27 12.13
CA GLY A 115 -1.87 -0.47 12.88
C GLY A 115 -1.45 -1.92 13.06
N TYR A 116 -0.18 -2.06 13.44
CA TYR A 116 0.39 -3.29 13.94
C TYR A 116 1.64 -2.94 14.74
N PHE A 117 1.85 -3.64 15.84
CA PHE A 117 3.00 -3.45 16.71
C PHE A 117 3.75 -4.77 16.77
N ALA A 118 5.06 -4.73 16.52
CA ALA A 118 5.90 -5.91 16.61
C ALA A 118 5.92 -6.45 18.04
N ALA A 119 5.97 -7.77 18.20
CA ALA A 119 5.82 -8.42 19.50
C ALA A 119 6.85 -7.95 20.53
N ASP A 120 8.07 -7.63 20.08
CA ASP A 120 9.17 -7.17 20.93
C ASP A 120 9.21 -5.66 21.21
N THR A 121 8.26 -4.91 20.65
CA THR A 121 8.13 -3.46 20.85
C THR A 121 7.12 -3.08 21.93
N ILE A 122 6.28 -4.04 22.34
CA ILE A 122 5.26 -3.85 23.38
C ILE A 122 5.81 -4.41 24.69
N ALA A 123 5.70 -3.65 25.78
CA ALA A 123 6.08 -4.17 27.09
C ALA A 123 5.12 -5.29 27.51
N ALA A 124 5.64 -6.33 28.16
CA ALA A 124 4.83 -7.42 28.66
C ALA A 124 3.73 -6.89 29.60
N GLY A 125 2.47 -7.21 29.31
CA GLY A 125 1.31 -6.77 30.09
C GLY A 125 0.78 -5.37 29.74
N THR A 126 1.27 -4.74 28.66
CA THR A 126 0.67 -3.51 28.13
C THR A 126 -0.09 -3.79 26.83
N ASP A 127 -1.30 -3.25 26.69
CA ASP A 127 -2.03 -3.32 25.43
C ASP A 127 -1.42 -2.34 24.42
N PRO A 128 -1.22 -2.76 23.15
CA PRO A 128 -0.79 -1.85 22.10
C PRO A 128 -1.82 -0.74 21.89
N PRO A 129 -1.39 0.49 21.59
CA PRO A 129 -2.32 1.58 21.31
C PRO A 129 -3.11 1.26 20.03
N ILE A 130 -4.44 1.24 20.12
CA ILE A 130 -5.32 0.96 18.97
C ILE A 130 -5.45 2.24 18.14
N PRO A 131 -4.85 2.31 16.93
CA PRO A 131 -4.94 3.51 16.11
C PRO A 131 -6.39 3.69 15.65
N GLN A 132 -6.88 4.92 15.77
CA GLN A 132 -8.22 5.27 15.31
C GLN A 132 -8.16 5.74 13.86
N LYS A 133 -9.29 5.57 13.15
CA LYS A 133 -9.48 6.18 11.83
C LYS A 133 -9.42 7.70 11.98
N ASN A 134 -8.92 8.41 10.96
CA ASN A 134 -8.98 9.88 10.92
C ASN A 134 -10.43 10.35 11.06
N ARG A 135 -11.34 9.64 10.37
CA ARG A 135 -12.78 9.88 10.46
C ARG A 135 -13.54 8.56 10.60
N PRO A 136 -14.65 8.54 11.36
CA PRO A 136 -15.52 7.37 11.46
C PRO A 136 -16.11 6.92 10.11
N THR A 137 -16.21 7.84 9.16
CA THR A 137 -16.71 7.59 7.80
C THR A 137 -15.66 7.06 6.83
N ASP A 138 -14.38 6.99 7.23
CA ASP A 138 -13.32 6.49 6.37
C ASP A 138 -13.45 4.97 6.16
N THR A 139 -13.33 4.57 4.91
CA THR A 139 -13.43 3.18 4.43
C THR A 139 -12.24 2.32 4.86
N CYS A 140 -11.08 2.95 4.99
CA CYS A 140 -9.81 2.33 5.38
C CYS A 140 -9.89 1.60 6.74
N CYS A 141 -9.16 0.51 6.99
CA CYS A 141 -8.42 -0.36 6.06
C CYS A 141 -8.31 -1.75 6.67
N ASP A 142 -8.05 -2.75 5.85
CA ASP A 142 -7.66 -4.08 6.32
C ASP A 142 -6.17 -4.11 6.63
N SER A 143 -5.73 -5.10 7.42
CA SER A 143 -4.33 -5.46 7.58
C SER A 143 -4.13 -6.93 7.21
N ILE A 144 -2.92 -7.26 6.75
CA ILE A 144 -2.56 -8.62 6.34
C ILE A 144 -1.23 -9.04 6.99
N HIS A 145 -1.18 -10.27 7.47
CA HIS A 145 0.00 -10.92 8.01
C HIS A 145 0.36 -12.11 7.15
N ILE A 146 1.64 -12.21 6.81
CA ILE A 146 2.17 -13.21 5.90
C ILE A 146 3.36 -13.88 6.56
N VAL A 147 3.28 -15.19 6.77
CA VAL A 147 4.34 -15.99 7.37
C VAL A 147 4.99 -16.88 6.31
N TYR A 148 6.32 -16.90 6.29
CA TYR A 148 7.10 -17.76 5.40
C TYR A 148 8.42 -18.18 6.04
N GLY A 149 8.92 -19.35 5.66
CA GLY A 149 10.22 -19.88 6.08
C GLY A 149 11.37 -19.41 5.20
N ASP A 150 12.59 -19.61 5.69
CA ASP A 150 13.85 -19.42 4.97
C ASP A 150 14.92 -20.33 5.58
N PHE A 151 16.12 -20.35 5.00
CA PHE A 151 17.22 -21.17 5.47
C PHE A 151 18.58 -20.51 5.27
N ASP A 152 19.36 -20.50 6.34
CA ASP A 152 20.74 -20.03 6.34
C ASP A 152 21.66 -21.09 6.95
N LYS A 153 22.40 -21.78 6.08
CA LYS A 153 23.36 -22.80 6.50
C LYS A 153 24.46 -22.24 7.42
N ASN A 154 24.79 -20.96 7.30
CA ASN A 154 25.89 -20.35 8.03
C ASN A 154 25.47 -19.89 9.43
N ASP A 155 24.17 -19.89 9.74
CA ASP A 155 23.68 -19.54 11.07
C ASP A 155 24.04 -20.68 12.05
N PRO A 156 24.91 -20.44 13.05
CA PRO A 156 25.35 -21.49 13.97
C PRO A 156 24.28 -21.84 15.00
N ILE A 157 23.29 -20.97 15.22
CA ILE A 157 22.28 -21.10 16.27
C ILE A 157 20.99 -21.68 15.69
N GLN A 158 20.52 -21.11 14.57
CA GLN A 158 19.23 -21.44 14.01
C GLN A 158 19.26 -21.39 12.48
N LYS A 159 19.53 -22.54 11.86
CA LYS A 159 19.66 -22.65 10.39
C LYS A 159 18.35 -22.40 9.66
N TYR A 160 17.25 -22.94 10.18
CA TYR A 160 15.92 -22.68 9.64
C TYR A 160 15.38 -21.37 10.21
N LYS A 161 14.90 -20.50 9.35
CA LYS A 161 14.37 -19.19 9.73
C LYS A 161 12.88 -19.12 9.39
N ARG A 162 12.15 -18.31 10.13
CA ARG A 162 10.75 -18.00 9.84
C ARG A 162 10.55 -16.51 9.98
N TYR A 163 9.91 -15.91 9.01
CA TYR A 163 9.62 -14.48 8.97
C TYR A 163 8.13 -14.23 8.94
N LYS A 164 7.74 -13.13 9.57
CA LYS A 164 6.39 -12.57 9.50
C LYS A 164 6.48 -11.18 8.90
N LEU A 165 5.68 -10.95 7.87
CA LEU A 165 5.48 -9.66 7.24
C LEU A 165 4.09 -9.15 7.55
N SER A 166 4.01 -7.98 8.14
CA SER A 166 2.75 -7.32 8.47
C SER A 166 2.60 -6.06 7.64
N TYR A 167 1.54 -6.00 6.84
CA TYR A 167 1.12 -4.81 6.12
C TYR A 167 -0.13 -4.23 6.76
N PHE A 168 -0.08 -2.95 7.08
CA PHE A 168 -1.15 -2.27 7.80
C PHE A 168 -1.16 -0.79 7.45
N ALA A 169 -2.28 -0.13 7.72
CA ALA A 169 -2.41 1.30 7.51
C ALA A 169 -2.30 2.06 8.85
N LEU A 170 -1.66 3.23 8.82
CA LEU A 170 -1.69 4.20 9.91
C LEU A 170 -2.14 5.57 9.40
N PRO A 171 -2.87 6.34 10.23
CA PRO A 171 -3.24 7.71 9.91
C PRO A 171 -2.01 8.62 9.78
N ILE A 172 -2.05 9.53 8.81
CA ILE A 172 -1.07 10.58 8.59
C ILE A 172 -1.84 11.90 8.48
N ASN A 173 -1.53 12.82 9.39
CA ASN A 173 -2.09 14.16 9.38
C ASN A 173 -1.45 14.97 8.25
N ASN A 174 -2.25 15.73 7.52
CA ASN A 174 -1.76 16.58 6.46
C ASN A 174 -0.99 17.80 7.03
N GLU A 175 0.00 18.26 6.29
CA GLU A 175 0.80 19.45 6.64
C GLU A 175 -0.01 20.75 6.59
N ASP A 176 -1.12 20.76 5.82
CA ASP A 176 -1.97 21.93 5.63
C ASP A 176 -2.90 22.24 6.83
N GLY A 177 -2.99 21.35 7.82
CA GLY A 177 -3.80 21.52 9.03
C GLY A 177 -5.31 21.37 8.85
N ASP A 178 -5.78 20.99 7.65
CA ASP A 178 -7.18 20.64 7.39
C ASP A 178 -7.39 19.13 7.53
N GLU A 179 -8.06 18.73 8.61
CA GLU A 179 -8.38 17.31 8.94
C GLU A 179 -9.16 16.61 7.82
N ASN A 180 -9.90 17.36 6.98
CA ASN A 180 -10.59 16.75 5.83
C ASN A 180 -9.62 16.21 4.78
N ASN A 181 -8.40 16.71 4.78
CA ASN A 181 -7.33 16.26 3.91
C ASN A 181 -6.40 15.26 4.60
N ASP A 182 -6.71 14.75 5.79
CA ASP A 182 -5.90 13.67 6.36
C ASP A 182 -6.01 12.39 5.52
N PHE A 183 -4.97 11.57 5.58
CA PHE A 183 -4.84 10.36 4.77
C PHE A 183 -4.20 9.22 5.54
N TYR A 184 -4.08 8.07 4.90
CA TYR A 184 -3.40 6.93 5.47
C TYR A 184 -2.09 6.66 4.74
N GLY A 185 -1.14 6.08 5.46
CA GLY A 185 0.05 5.45 4.89
C GLY A 185 -0.04 3.94 5.04
N ILE A 186 0.45 3.21 4.04
CA ILE A 186 0.74 1.78 4.15
C ILE A 186 2.13 1.63 4.77
N TYR A 187 2.17 0.88 5.85
CA TYR A 187 3.38 0.52 6.58
C TYR A 187 3.65 -0.97 6.45
N LYS A 188 4.92 -1.32 6.57
CA LYS A 188 5.40 -2.69 6.56
C LYS A 188 6.30 -2.93 7.76
N THR A 189 6.09 -4.05 8.43
CA THR A 189 6.93 -4.56 9.51
C THR A 189 7.40 -5.97 9.14
N LYS A 190 8.68 -6.25 9.36
CA LYS A 190 9.29 -7.57 9.19
C LYS A 190 9.86 -8.05 10.51
N GLU A 191 9.40 -9.21 10.96
CA GLU A 191 9.86 -9.89 12.16
C GLU A 191 10.41 -11.27 11.82
N SER A 192 11.34 -11.76 12.63
CA SER A 192 11.91 -13.11 12.56
C SER A 192 11.57 -13.90 13.83
N TRP A 193 11.30 -15.19 13.66
CA TRP A 193 11.12 -16.13 14.77
C TRP A 193 12.48 -16.61 15.29
N ILE A 194 12.72 -16.45 16.59
CA ILE A 194 13.92 -16.96 17.26
C ILE A 194 13.53 -18.04 18.25
N GLU A 195 14.01 -19.26 18.02
CA GLU A 195 13.82 -20.46 18.84
C GLU A 195 15.13 -21.24 18.90
N ASN A 196 15.72 -21.31 20.09
CA ASN A 196 17.02 -21.94 20.32
C ASN A 196 17.11 -22.46 21.76
N SER A 197 18.25 -23.04 22.14
CA SER A 197 18.43 -23.60 23.49
C SER A 197 18.26 -22.58 24.63
N GLU A 198 18.48 -21.29 24.39
CA GLU A 198 18.28 -20.22 25.37
C GLU A 198 16.82 -19.72 25.39
N ASN A 199 16.12 -19.81 24.25
CA ASN A 199 14.72 -19.43 24.08
C ASN A 199 13.90 -20.61 23.49
N PRO A 200 13.64 -21.67 24.27
CA PRO A 200 13.01 -22.89 23.77
C PRO A 200 11.52 -22.72 23.44
N LEU A 201 10.86 -21.70 24.00
CA LEU A 201 9.46 -21.39 23.67
C LEU A 201 9.34 -20.62 22.34
N GLY A 202 10.45 -20.02 21.90
CA GLY A 202 10.55 -19.16 20.73
C GLY A 202 9.77 -17.84 20.85
N ASN A 203 10.19 -16.78 20.17
CA ASN A 203 9.46 -15.50 20.12
C ASN A 203 9.73 -14.75 18.80
N TRP A 204 8.75 -13.97 18.37
CA TRP A 204 8.93 -12.99 17.29
C TRP A 204 9.81 -11.82 17.75
N THR A 205 10.77 -11.42 16.93
CA THR A 205 11.55 -10.20 17.14
C THR A 205 11.71 -9.40 15.87
N SER A 206 11.80 -8.08 16.01
CA SER A 206 12.09 -7.14 14.95
C SER A 206 13.55 -6.64 14.96
N LYS A 207 14.41 -7.17 15.84
CA LYS A 207 15.81 -6.74 16.02
C LYS A 207 16.83 -7.50 15.16
N CYS A 208 16.38 -8.31 14.20
CA CYS A 208 17.27 -9.05 13.30
C CYS A 208 17.89 -8.17 12.20
N THR A 209 18.95 -8.63 11.54
CA THR A 209 19.69 -7.85 10.51
C THR A 209 18.82 -7.44 9.32
N GLU A 210 17.84 -8.26 8.94
CA GLU A 210 16.92 -7.95 7.84
C GLU A 210 15.53 -7.49 8.31
N CYS A 211 15.34 -7.31 9.62
CA CYS A 211 14.08 -6.92 10.22
C CYS A 211 13.95 -5.39 10.27
N TYR A 212 12.70 -4.92 10.30
CA TYR A 212 12.38 -3.50 10.43
C TYR A 212 10.94 -3.34 10.92
N THR A 213 10.66 -2.23 11.60
CA THR A 213 9.33 -1.89 12.09
C THR A 213 8.84 -0.59 11.49
N ASN A 214 7.54 -0.48 11.27
CA ASN A 214 6.86 0.76 10.86
C ASN A 214 7.51 1.44 9.65
N GLN A 215 7.95 0.67 8.65
CA GLN A 215 8.51 1.25 7.44
C GLN A 215 7.38 1.77 6.55
N LEU A 216 7.32 3.08 6.32
CA LEU A 216 6.38 3.67 5.38
C LEU A 216 6.70 3.21 3.95
N VAL A 217 5.80 2.41 3.37
CA VAL A 217 5.90 1.94 1.98
C VAL A 217 5.29 2.96 1.05
N ARG A 218 4.10 3.47 1.41
CA ARG A 218 3.38 4.42 0.55
C ARG A 218 2.42 5.29 1.34
N SER A 219 2.35 6.57 0.99
CA SER A 219 1.39 7.53 1.55
C SER A 219 0.18 7.75 0.63
N HIS A 220 -0.78 8.53 1.11
CA HIS A 220 -2.00 8.93 0.38
C HIS A 220 -2.93 7.75 0.03
N LEU A 221 -2.96 6.76 0.91
CA LEU A 221 -3.93 5.67 0.87
C LEU A 221 -5.31 6.17 1.32
N ILE A 222 -6.34 5.72 0.61
CA ILE A 222 -7.75 5.91 0.96
C ILE A 222 -8.38 4.62 1.45
N ASP A 223 -8.03 3.50 0.84
CA ASP A 223 -8.55 2.19 1.20
C ASP A 223 -7.57 1.08 0.80
N MET A 224 -7.52 0.03 1.61
CA MET A 224 -6.72 -1.17 1.40
C MET A 224 -7.55 -2.38 1.78
N GLU A 225 -7.98 -3.11 0.75
CA GLU A 225 -8.93 -4.21 0.84
C GLU A 225 -8.29 -5.52 0.39
N PHE A 226 -8.54 -6.59 1.15
CA PHE A 226 -8.17 -7.95 0.78
C PHE A 226 -9.41 -8.85 0.84
N LEU A 227 -9.62 -9.64 -0.21
CA LEU A 227 -10.60 -10.72 -0.27
C LEU A 227 -9.89 -12.05 -0.42
N LEU A 228 -10.36 -13.06 0.30
CA LEU A 228 -9.76 -14.39 0.34
C LEU A 228 -10.67 -15.40 -0.35
N PHE A 229 -10.11 -16.21 -1.25
CA PHE A 229 -10.85 -17.22 -2.00
C PHE A 229 -10.19 -18.59 -1.90
N ASP A 230 -11.03 -19.62 -1.90
CA ASP A 230 -10.59 -21.02 -1.97
C ASP A 230 -10.28 -21.47 -3.41
N GLU A 231 -9.91 -22.75 -3.58
CA GLU A 231 -9.61 -23.36 -4.87
C GLU A 231 -10.77 -23.30 -5.88
N ASN A 232 -12.01 -23.28 -5.38
CA ASN A 232 -13.22 -23.24 -6.19
C ASN A 232 -13.68 -21.79 -6.47
N GLY A 233 -12.94 -20.79 -6.00
CA GLY A 233 -13.33 -19.39 -6.09
C GLY A 233 -14.44 -19.00 -5.10
N HIS A 234 -14.69 -19.79 -4.06
CA HIS A 234 -15.62 -19.42 -2.99
C HIS A 234 -14.95 -18.40 -2.06
N HIS A 235 -15.67 -17.30 -1.81
CA HIS A 235 -15.22 -16.28 -0.87
C HIS A 235 -15.18 -16.86 0.54
N LEU A 236 -14.04 -16.71 1.22
CA LEU A 236 -13.78 -17.31 2.53
C LEU A 236 -14.27 -16.46 3.70
N TYR A 237 -14.85 -15.29 3.44
CA TYR A 237 -15.54 -14.49 4.45
C TYR A 237 -16.88 -15.13 4.83
N LYS A 238 -17.02 -15.55 6.09
CA LYS A 238 -18.21 -16.23 6.61
C LYS A 238 -18.57 -15.69 7.98
N ASP A 239 -19.87 -15.56 8.24
CA ASP A 239 -20.41 -15.17 9.54
C ASP A 239 -19.86 -13.85 10.13
N GLY A 240 -19.40 -12.95 9.26
CA GLY A 240 -18.89 -11.64 9.64
C GLY A 240 -17.38 -11.54 9.82
N ASP A 241 -16.64 -12.64 9.61
CA ASP A 241 -15.18 -12.65 9.78
C ASP A 241 -14.45 -13.44 8.69
N TYR A 242 -13.17 -13.13 8.51
CA TYR A 242 -12.23 -13.97 7.76
C TYR A 242 -11.81 -15.18 8.60
N PRO A 243 -11.28 -16.25 7.97
CA PRO A 243 -10.75 -17.37 8.74
C PRO A 243 -9.62 -16.88 9.67
N LEU A 244 -9.73 -17.21 10.94
CA LEU A 244 -8.77 -16.87 12.00
C LEU A 244 -8.49 -18.12 12.82
N PRO A 245 -7.35 -18.20 13.52
CA PRO A 245 -7.01 -19.40 14.29
C PRO A 245 -8.06 -19.69 15.37
N ASN A 246 -8.63 -18.64 15.96
CA ASN A 246 -9.58 -18.69 17.08
C ASN A 246 -11.06 -18.75 16.67
N ASN A 247 -11.38 -18.94 15.38
CA ASN A 247 -12.76 -19.05 14.93
C ASN A 247 -13.07 -20.40 14.29
N ASP A 248 -14.37 -20.69 14.11
CA ASP A 248 -14.87 -21.97 13.58
C ASP A 248 -14.42 -22.22 12.13
N ASN A 249 -13.93 -21.20 11.43
CA ASN A 249 -13.44 -21.27 10.05
C ASN A 249 -11.90 -21.36 9.96
N SER A 250 -11.20 -21.64 11.07
CA SER A 250 -9.73 -21.78 11.12
C SER A 250 -9.18 -22.76 10.08
N ALA A 251 -9.88 -23.85 9.79
CA ALA A 251 -9.49 -24.83 8.77
C ALA A 251 -9.42 -24.23 7.35
N ALA A 252 -10.11 -23.11 7.09
CA ALA A 252 -10.04 -22.42 5.80
C ALA A 252 -8.77 -21.57 5.63
N LEU A 253 -8.00 -21.27 6.69
CA LEU A 253 -6.68 -20.64 6.59
C LEU A 253 -5.75 -21.41 5.64
N TYR A 254 -5.82 -22.74 5.70
CA TYR A 254 -5.02 -23.62 4.85
C TYR A 254 -5.68 -23.91 3.48
N LYS A 255 -6.84 -23.34 3.19
CA LYS A 255 -7.55 -23.49 1.91
C LYS A 255 -7.47 -22.25 1.02
N ILE A 256 -6.81 -21.17 1.48
CA ILE A 256 -6.66 -19.93 0.72
C ILE A 256 -5.80 -20.21 -0.52
N LYS A 257 -6.39 -20.08 -1.72
CA LYS A 257 -5.70 -20.25 -3.02
C LYS A 257 -5.58 -18.95 -3.80
N GLN A 258 -6.41 -17.96 -3.51
CA GLN A 258 -6.36 -16.66 -4.17
C GLN A 258 -6.66 -15.54 -3.18
N VAL A 259 -5.91 -14.45 -3.31
CA VAL A 259 -6.10 -13.19 -2.58
C VAL A 259 -6.35 -12.10 -3.61
N ASP A 260 -7.55 -11.54 -3.62
CA ASP A 260 -7.83 -10.34 -4.41
C ASP A 260 -7.56 -9.12 -3.55
N MET A 261 -6.67 -8.27 -4.04
CA MET A 261 -6.26 -7.06 -3.35
C MET A 261 -6.73 -5.84 -4.15
N SER A 262 -7.33 -4.87 -3.45
CA SER A 262 -7.70 -3.57 -4.00
C SER A 262 -7.07 -2.47 -3.16
N LEU A 263 -6.19 -1.69 -3.78
CA LEU A 263 -5.55 -0.53 -3.15
C LEU A 263 -6.01 0.75 -3.84
N MET A 264 -6.55 1.68 -3.05
CA MET A 264 -7.00 2.96 -3.54
C MET A 264 -6.12 4.08 -3.03
N PHE A 265 -5.52 4.82 -3.96
CA PHE A 265 -4.67 5.96 -3.65
C PHE A 265 -5.34 7.25 -4.13
N ARG A 266 -5.08 8.34 -3.42
CA ARG A 266 -5.41 9.69 -3.89
C ARG A 266 -4.17 10.44 -4.36
N SER A 267 -4.36 11.50 -5.15
CA SER A 267 -3.29 12.40 -5.54
C SER A 267 -2.80 13.23 -4.35
N ASN A 268 -1.50 13.53 -4.33
CA ASN A 268 -0.88 14.34 -3.28
C ASN A 268 -1.29 15.82 -3.33
N LYS A 269 -1.85 16.27 -4.46
CA LYS A 269 -2.28 17.64 -4.70
C LYS A 269 -3.66 17.65 -5.35
N GLU A 270 -4.34 18.78 -5.29
CA GLU A 270 -5.56 19.01 -6.07
C GLU A 270 -5.28 18.76 -7.55
N PHE A 271 -5.98 17.80 -8.13
CA PHE A 271 -5.84 17.40 -9.53
C PHE A 271 -6.84 18.14 -10.43
N TYR A 272 -8.07 18.30 -9.94
CA TYR A 272 -9.15 18.96 -10.66
C TYR A 272 -9.16 20.47 -10.35
N LYS A 273 -9.38 21.30 -11.37
CA LYS A 273 -9.48 22.76 -11.19
C LYS A 273 -10.70 23.14 -10.33
N ASN A 274 -11.82 22.44 -10.55
CA ASN A 274 -13.09 22.67 -9.88
C ASN A 274 -13.53 21.41 -9.14
N LYS A 275 -14.27 21.59 -8.04
CA LYS A 275 -14.99 20.49 -7.40
C LYS A 275 -15.99 19.87 -8.38
N PRO A 276 -16.20 18.55 -8.34
CA PRO A 276 -17.17 17.90 -9.21
C PRO A 276 -18.59 18.37 -8.86
N LYS A 277 -19.46 18.47 -9.87
CA LYS A 277 -20.88 18.85 -9.68
C LYS A 277 -21.65 17.77 -8.92
N ASP A 278 -21.32 16.51 -9.20
CA ASP A 278 -21.87 15.33 -8.53
C ASP A 278 -20.79 14.68 -7.67
N LYS A 279 -21.19 14.12 -6.53
CA LYS A 279 -20.28 13.39 -5.66
C LYS A 279 -19.72 12.17 -6.37
N LYS A 280 -18.42 11.91 -6.19
CA LYS A 280 -17.73 10.73 -6.71
C LYS A 280 -17.73 9.63 -5.66
N PHE A 281 -18.27 8.48 -5.98
CA PHE A 281 -18.31 7.32 -5.09
C PHE A 281 -17.12 6.40 -5.34
N LEU A 282 -16.66 5.71 -4.30
CA LEU A 282 -15.63 4.68 -4.44
C LEU A 282 -16.26 3.41 -4.99
N LYS A 283 -15.50 2.71 -5.83
CA LYS A 283 -15.78 1.32 -6.18
C LYS A 283 -14.80 0.45 -5.41
N THR A 284 -15.27 -0.10 -4.30
CA THR A 284 -14.62 -1.15 -3.51
C THR A 284 -15.01 -2.52 -4.06
N LEU A 285 -14.29 -3.57 -3.69
CA LEU A 285 -14.62 -4.94 -4.07
C LEU A 285 -15.87 -5.43 -3.35
N ASN A 286 -16.00 -5.11 -2.06
CA ASN A 286 -17.22 -5.37 -1.30
C ASN A 286 -18.17 -4.16 -1.23
N ALA A 287 -19.47 -4.43 -1.33
CA ALA A 287 -20.53 -3.42 -1.32
C ALA A 287 -20.80 -2.82 0.07
N ASP A 288 -20.49 -3.55 1.14
CA ASP A 288 -20.69 -3.14 2.54
C ASP A 288 -19.57 -2.21 3.05
N ARG A 289 -18.43 -2.21 2.37
CA ARG A 289 -17.22 -1.48 2.77
C ARG A 289 -17.39 0.03 2.63
N TYR A 290 -18.05 0.49 1.58
CA TYR A 290 -18.26 1.91 1.33
C TYR A 290 -19.67 2.37 1.67
N THR A 291 -19.79 3.20 2.70
CA THR A 291 -21.08 3.72 3.22
C THR A 291 -21.72 4.82 2.37
N GLY A 292 -21.11 5.20 1.23
CA GLY A 292 -21.77 6.02 0.22
C GLY A 292 -21.81 7.53 0.48
N THR A 293 -20.95 8.08 1.34
CA THR A 293 -20.96 9.53 1.64
C THR A 293 -20.57 10.43 0.46
N GLY A 294 -19.87 9.85 -0.53
CA GLY A 294 -19.44 10.47 -1.79
C GLY A 294 -18.41 11.59 -1.59
N PHE A 295 -17.38 11.63 -2.43
CA PHE A 295 -16.33 12.64 -2.39
C PHE A 295 -16.64 13.80 -3.33
N ASP A 296 -16.57 15.03 -2.82
CA ASP A 296 -16.78 16.28 -3.57
C ASP A 296 -15.49 17.13 -3.66
N ASP A 297 -14.33 16.50 -3.46
CA ASP A 297 -13.03 17.17 -3.50
C ASP A 297 -12.40 17.19 -4.90
N LYS A 298 -11.26 17.86 -4.99
CA LYS A 298 -10.48 18.03 -6.22
C LYS A 298 -9.37 16.98 -6.37
N TYR A 299 -9.32 15.95 -5.55
CA TYR A 299 -8.27 14.94 -5.61
C TYR A 299 -8.63 13.85 -6.63
N LEU A 300 -7.63 13.43 -7.42
CA LEU A 300 -7.76 12.24 -8.25
C LEU A 300 -7.60 11.02 -7.36
N ARG A 301 -8.45 10.02 -7.55
CA ARG A 301 -8.30 8.71 -6.93
C ARG A 301 -8.06 7.68 -8.02
N ASP A 302 -7.11 6.80 -7.78
CA ASP A 302 -6.79 5.67 -8.64
C ASP A 302 -6.94 4.38 -7.84
N ASN A 303 -7.64 3.40 -8.41
CA ASN A 303 -7.83 2.09 -7.78
C ASN A 303 -7.03 1.06 -8.57
N VAL A 304 -6.19 0.30 -7.88
CA VAL A 304 -5.46 -0.84 -8.44
C VAL A 304 -5.98 -2.12 -7.81
N VAL A 305 -6.57 -2.96 -8.66
CA VAL A 305 -7.11 -4.27 -8.28
C VAL A 305 -6.25 -5.35 -8.90
N VAL A 306 -5.84 -6.33 -8.09
CA VAL A 306 -5.03 -7.46 -8.53
C VAL A 306 -5.42 -8.74 -7.81
N SER A 307 -5.55 -9.82 -8.58
CA SER A 307 -5.77 -11.18 -8.08
C SER A 307 -4.45 -11.93 -7.97
N ILE A 308 -4.19 -12.50 -6.80
CA ILE A 308 -2.90 -13.12 -6.44
C ILE A 308 -3.14 -14.57 -6.05
N HIS A 309 -2.64 -15.50 -6.85
CA HIS A 309 -2.70 -16.92 -6.50
C HIS A 309 -1.57 -17.29 -5.51
N THR A 310 -1.95 -17.89 -4.39
CA THR A 310 -1.00 -18.43 -3.40
C THR A 310 -0.41 -19.75 -3.93
N ARG A 311 0.81 -20.09 -3.53
CA ARG A 311 1.53 -21.27 -4.07
C ARG A 311 1.88 -22.32 -3.04
N ASN A 312 2.00 -21.93 -1.77
CA ASN A 312 2.52 -22.79 -0.71
C ASN A 312 1.51 -23.10 0.40
N ILE A 313 0.29 -22.55 0.31
CA ILE A 313 -0.77 -22.76 1.32
C ILE A 313 -1.54 -24.06 1.02
N GLY A 314 -1.72 -24.91 2.03
CA GLY A 314 -2.54 -26.12 1.95
C GLY A 314 -1.90 -27.21 1.10
N ARG A 315 -0.61 -27.48 1.33
CA ARG A 315 0.18 -28.51 0.65
C ARG A 315 0.68 -29.56 1.62
#